data_AF-F3GJJ9-F1
#
_entry.id   AF-F3GJJ9-F1
#
_cell.length_a   1.000
_cell.length_b   1.000
_cell.length_c   1.000
_cell.angle_alpha   90.00
_cell.angle_beta   90.00
_cell.angle_gamma   90.00
#
_symmetry.space_group_name_H-M   'P 1'
#
loop_
_entity.id
_entity.type
_entity.pdbx_description
1 polymer ?
#
loop_
_entity_poly.entity_id
_entity_poly.type
_entity_poly.pdbx_seq_one_letter_code
_entity_poly.pdbx_strand_id
1 'polypeptide(L)' 'MKSSIALYQALISIDVPEDRAAAVVDALESDMQTQLATKADIDTLESRLELKLTIRMA' A
#
# COMPACT_ATOMS: atom_id res chain seq x y z
N MET A 1 -0.39 -9.60 4.80
CA MET A 1 -1.52 -9.07 4.02
C MET A 1 -2.59 -10.15 3.86
N LYS A 2 -3.72 -10.05 4.58
CA LYS A 2 -4.83 -11.02 4.41
C LYS A 2 -5.50 -10.89 3.03
N SER A 3 -5.50 -9.67 2.45
CA SER A 3 -6.09 -9.39 1.14
C SER A 3 -5.34 -10.05 -0.01
N SER A 4 -4.00 -10.01 0.00
CA SER A 4 -3.16 -10.60 -1.07
C SER A 4 -3.33 -12.12 -1.18
N ILE A 5 -3.40 -12.79 -0.02
CA ILE A 5 -3.63 -14.24 0.04
C ILE A 5 -5.04 -14.58 -0.48
N ALA A 6 -6.05 -13.81 -0.10
CA ALA A 6 -7.41 -14.02 -0.60
C ALA A 6 -7.52 -13.79 -2.11
N LEU A 7 -6.84 -12.77 -2.65
CA LEU A 7 -6.82 -12.49 -4.08
C LEU A 7 -6.09 -13.60 -4.86
N TYR A 8 -4.92 -14.04 -4.39
CA TYR A 8 -4.20 -15.16 -4.98
C TYR A 8 -5.08 -16.41 -5.04
N GLN A 9 -5.71 -16.79 -3.92
CA GLN A 9 -6.62 -17.94 -3.85
C GLN A 9 -7.81 -17.81 -4.79
N ALA A 10 -8.38 -16.60 -4.93
CA ALA A 10 -9.46 -16.34 -5.86
C ALA A 10 -9.01 -16.52 -7.32
N LEU A 11 -7.81 -16.06 -7.69
CA LEU A 11 -7.25 -16.25 -9.04
C LEU A 11 -7.04 -17.73 -9.36
N ILE A 12 -6.48 -18.50 -8.42
CA ILE A 12 -6.32 -19.95 -8.58
C ILE A 12 -7.70 -20.64 -8.74
N SER A 13 -8.73 -20.18 -8.01
CA SER A 13 -10.07 -20.78 -8.07
C SER A 13 -10.80 -20.61 -9.40
N ILE A 14 -10.30 -19.72 -10.27
CA ILE A 14 -10.82 -19.50 -11.63
C ILE A 14 -9.82 -19.95 -12.70
N ASP A 15 -8.97 -20.93 -12.37
CA ASP A 15 -7.98 -21.55 -13.27
C ASP A 15 -6.90 -20.61 -13.81
N VAL A 16 -6.56 -19.54 -13.08
CA VAL A 16 -5.38 -18.74 -13.39
C VAL A 16 -4.12 -19.53 -12.96
N PRO A 17 -3.13 -19.71 -13.85
CA PRO A 17 -1.85 -20.33 -13.50
C PRO A 17 -1.14 -19.65 -12.33
N GLU A 18 -0.45 -20.43 -11.49
CA GLU A 18 0.18 -19.93 -10.26
C GLU A 18 1.19 -18.79 -10.50
N ASP A 19 1.97 -18.89 -11.58
CA ASP A 19 2.94 -17.87 -12.00
C ASP A 19 2.26 -16.54 -12.34
N ARG A 20 1.11 -16.59 -13.03
CA ARG A 20 0.32 -15.41 -13.38
C ARG A 20 -0.41 -14.83 -12.18
N ALA A 21 -0.94 -15.68 -11.30
CA ALA A 21 -1.60 -15.25 -10.08
C ALA A 21 -0.62 -14.52 -9.15
N ALA A 22 0.59 -15.05 -8.99
CA ALA A 22 1.67 -14.40 -8.23
C ALA A 22 2.04 -13.05 -8.85
N ALA A 23 2.26 -12.99 -10.17
CA ALA A 23 2.61 -11.76 -10.87
C ALA A 23 1.55 -10.65 -10.70
N VAL A 24 0.25 -11.00 -10.68
CA VAL A 24 -0.83 -10.02 -10.45
C VAL A 24 -0.79 -9.47 -9.03
N VAL A 25 -0.59 -10.34 -8.03
CA VAL A 25 -0.51 -9.92 -6.63
C VAL A 25 0.72 -9.04 -6.39
N ASP A 26 1.87 -9.43 -6.94
CA ASP A 26 3.12 -8.67 -6.81
C ASP A 26 3.01 -7.28 -7.46
N ALA A 27 2.44 -7.21 -8.67
CA ALA A 27 2.21 -5.94 -9.35
C ALA A 27 1.25 -5.04 -8.55
N LEU A 28 0.16 -5.60 -8.03
CA LEU A 28 -0.80 -4.85 -7.21
C LEU A 28 -0.16 -4.32 -5.92
N GLU A 29 0.64 -5.13 -5.24
CA GLU A 29 1.33 -4.70 -4.03
C GLU A 29 2.34 -3.60 -4.30
N SER A 30 3.10 -3.71 -5.39
CA SER A 30 4.01 -2.67 -5.86
C SER A 30 3.26 -1.37 -6.15
N ASP A 31 2.14 -1.42 -6.87
CA ASP A 31 1.34 -0.24 -7.18
C ASP A 31 0.76 0.40 -5.91
N MET A 32 0.26 -0.42 -4.97
CA MET A 32 -0.21 0.08 -3.69
C MET A 32 0.90 0.77 -2.88
N GLN A 33 2.12 0.25 -2.90
CA GLN A 33 3.26 0.85 -2.18
C GLN A 33 3.80 2.12 -2.86
N THR A 34 3.67 2.23 -4.18
CA THR A 34 4.25 3.34 -4.95
C THR A 34 3.27 4.48 -5.22
N GLN A 35 1.97 4.18 -5.32
CA GLN A 35 0.94 5.17 -5.68
C GLN A 35 0.10 5.65 -4.51
N LEU A 36 0.04 4.89 -3.42
CA LEU A 36 -0.76 5.26 -2.24
C LEU A 36 0.14 5.75 -1.12
N ALA A 37 -0.22 6.87 -0.51
CA ALA A 37 0.40 7.31 0.74
C ALA A 37 0.06 6.30 1.84
N THR A 38 1.08 5.83 2.54
CA THR A 38 0.94 4.98 3.70
C THR A 38 0.49 5.79 4.91
N LYS A 39 0.00 5.11 5.95
CA LYS A 39 -0.31 5.77 7.23
C LYS A 39 0.92 6.50 7.81
N ALA A 40 2.10 5.91 7.69
CA ALA A 40 3.34 6.52 8.14
C ALA A 40 3.68 7.81 7.37
N ASP A 41 3.36 7.87 6.08
CA ASP A 41 3.54 9.10 5.28
C ASP A 41 2.63 10.23 5.80
N ILE A 42 1.39 9.88 6.20
CA ILE A 42 0.44 10.83 6.80
C ILE A 42 0.92 11.30 8.17
N ASP A 43 1.33 10.38 9.06
CA ASP A 43 1.85 10.72 10.40
C ASP A 43 3.08 11.64 10.30
N THR A 44 3.95 11.37 9.32
CA THR A 44 5.13 12.20 9.03
C THR A 44 4.72 13.58 8.53
N LEU A 45 3.69 13.67 7.69
CA LEU A 45 3.17 14.94 7.19
C LEU A 45 2.55 15.77 8.32
N GLU A 46 1.76 15.16 9.20
CA GLU A 46 1.14 15.80 10.37
C GLU A 46 2.22 16.40 11.28
N SER A 47 3.20 15.60 11.68
CA SER A 47 4.33 16.05 12.52
C SER A 47 5.08 17.24 11.90
N ARG A 48 5.29 17.20 10.58
CA ARG A 48 5.95 18.31 9.84
C ARG A 48 5.10 19.58 9.82
N LEU A 49 3.78 19.45 9.73
CA LEU A 49 2.86 20.58 9.73
C LEU A 49 2.81 21.25 11.12
N GLU A 50 2.71 20.46 12.19
CA GLU A 50 2.72 20.94 13.57
C GLU A 50 4.00 21.73 13.90
N LEU A 51 5.16 21.19 13.50
CA LEU A 51 6.44 21.87 13.69
C LEU A 51 6.46 23.23 12.96
N LYS A 52 6.02 23.27 11.71
CA LYS A 52 5.98 24.50 10.92
C LYS A 52 5.05 25.56 11.52
N LEU A 53 3.89 25.14 12.05
CA LEU A 53 2.95 26.03 12.71
C LEU A 53 3.55 26.58 14.01
N THR A 54 4.16 25.72 14.82
CA THR A 54 4.82 26.11 16.07
C THR A 54 5.90 27.16 15.83
N ILE A 55 6.77 26.95 14.85
CA ILE A 55 7.83 27.92 14.49
C ILE A 55 7.25 29.26 14.03
N ARG A 56 6.14 29.26 13.29
CA ARG A 56 5.51 30.49 12.79
C ARG A 56 4.85 31.32 13.90
N MET A 57 4.49 30.70 15.02
CA MET A 57 3.81 31.33 16.15
C MET A 57 4.77 31.86 17.23
N ALA A 58 6.06 31.52 17.15
CA ALA A 58 7.12 31.99 18.04
C ALA A 58 7.79 33.26 17.50
#